data_AF-A0A2T4UY87-F1
#
_entry.id   AF-A0A2T4UY87-F1
#
_cell.length_a   1.000
_cell.length_b   1.000
_cell.length_c   1.000
_cell.angle_alpha   90.00
_cell.angle_beta   90.00
_cell.angle_gamma   90.00
#
_symmetry.space_group_name_H-M   'P 1'
#
loop_
_entity.id
_entity.type
_entity.pdbx_description
1 polymer ?
#
loop_
_entity_poly.entity_id
_entity_poly.type
_entity_poly.pdbx_seq_one_letter_code
_entity_poly.pdbx_strand_id
1 'polypeptide(L)'
;MSLTRRASAFALVAVAAATLAAPAATAAESQCPTGFSCVWTDKDYSSSYSGRGNANYHEYYAVGGRIFNDSISSIKNRYPGQKTWFEHIDRGGQYLKVKAYEKISNLQDRSPGVWYHSDWNDFISSVD
;
A
#
# COMPACT_ATOMS: atom_id res chain seq x y z
N MET A 1 39.82 -13.49 -64.96
CA MET A 1 38.38 -13.31 -64.72
C MET A 1 38.09 -13.55 -63.23
N SER A 2 37.43 -12.56 -62.62
CA SER A 2 36.64 -12.56 -61.38
C SER A 2 37.23 -12.97 -60.02
N LEU A 3 37.43 -11.96 -59.18
CA LEU A 3 37.37 -12.00 -57.71
C LEU A 3 35.96 -12.39 -57.24
N THR A 4 35.85 -13.14 -56.13
CA THR A 4 34.62 -13.12 -55.33
C THR A 4 34.92 -13.29 -53.84
N ARG A 5 34.86 -12.16 -53.12
CA ARG A 5 34.75 -12.08 -51.65
C ARG A 5 33.47 -12.78 -51.21
N ARG A 6 33.50 -13.53 -50.11
CA ARG A 6 32.29 -13.88 -49.34
C ARG A 6 32.50 -13.44 -47.90
N ALA A 7 31.91 -12.29 -47.58
CA ALA A 7 31.68 -11.84 -46.23
C ALA A 7 30.47 -12.61 -45.68
N SER A 8 30.65 -13.33 -44.58
CA SER A 8 29.54 -13.93 -43.83
C SER A 8 29.21 -13.00 -42.69
N ALA A 9 28.15 -12.21 -42.87
CA ALA A 9 27.58 -11.36 -41.84
C ALA A 9 26.92 -12.26 -40.78
N PHE A 10 27.37 -12.15 -39.53
CA PHE A 10 26.70 -12.73 -38.38
C PHE A 10 25.44 -11.90 -38.08
N ALA A 11 24.26 -12.49 -38.31
CA ALA A 11 22.99 -11.92 -37.91
C ALA A 11 22.88 -11.97 -36.38
N LEU A 12 22.92 -10.79 -35.74
CA LEU A 12 22.59 -10.64 -34.33
C LEU A 12 21.09 -10.86 -34.14
N VAL A 13 20.73 -11.96 -33.48
CA VAL A 13 19.37 -12.24 -33.04
C VAL A 13 19.05 -11.25 -31.91
N ALA A 14 18.20 -10.27 -32.20
CA ALA A 14 17.67 -9.36 -31.19
C ALA A 14 16.70 -10.15 -30.30
N VAL A 15 17.13 -10.51 -29.08
CA VAL A 15 16.24 -11.02 -28.06
C VAL A 15 15.43 -9.84 -27.55
N ALA A 16 14.18 -9.74 -28.01
CA ALA A 16 13.20 -8.83 -27.44
C ALA A 16 12.93 -9.27 -25.99
N ALA A 17 13.58 -8.61 -25.03
CA ALA A 17 13.24 -8.70 -23.63
C ALA A 17 11.88 -8.00 -23.43
N ALA A 18 10.79 -8.74 -23.59
CA ALA A 18 9.51 -8.35 -23.06
C ALA A 18 9.63 -8.44 -21.53
N THR A 19 9.99 -7.32 -20.89
CA THR A 19 9.87 -7.16 -19.45
C THR A 19 8.38 -7.11 -19.10
N LEU A 20 7.78 -8.29 -18.96
CA LEU A 20 6.55 -8.46 -18.20
C LEU A 20 6.87 -8.09 -16.75
N ALA A 21 6.78 -6.79 -16.42
CA ALA A 21 6.73 -6.35 -15.05
C ALA A 21 5.46 -6.96 -14.43
N ALA A 22 5.63 -8.04 -13.68
CA ALA A 22 4.56 -8.61 -12.87
C ALA A 22 4.04 -7.53 -11.91
N PRO A 23 2.71 -7.37 -11.75
CA PRO A 23 2.18 -6.37 -10.84
C PRO A 23 2.51 -6.78 -9.40
N ALA A 24 3.48 -6.09 -8.79
CA ALA A 24 3.94 -6.38 -7.42
C ALA A 24 2.91 -6.05 -6.32
N ALA A 25 1.69 -5.59 -6.67
CA ALA A 25 0.71 -5.07 -5.71
C ALA A 25 -0.32 -6.10 -5.19
N THR A 26 -0.44 -7.29 -5.78
CA THR A 26 -1.55 -8.21 -5.49
C THR A 26 -1.31 -9.16 -4.30
N ALA A 27 -0.05 -9.51 -4.05
CA ALA A 27 0.31 -10.44 -2.98
C ALA A 27 0.08 -9.83 -1.59
N ALA A 28 0.50 -8.58 -1.37
CA ALA A 28 0.33 -7.93 -0.07
C ALA A 28 -1.12 -7.47 0.20
N GLU A 29 -1.90 -7.09 -0.82
CA GLU A 29 -3.32 -6.76 -0.63
C GLU A 29 -4.17 -7.96 -0.20
N SER A 30 -3.90 -9.12 -0.82
CA SER A 30 -4.66 -10.35 -0.59
C SER A 30 -4.38 -10.97 0.77
N GLN A 31 -3.26 -10.61 1.41
CA GLN A 31 -2.91 -11.04 2.77
C GLN A 31 -3.82 -10.47 3.85
N CYS A 32 -4.54 -9.39 3.60
CA CYS A 32 -5.48 -8.83 4.58
C CYS A 32 -6.63 -9.82 4.83
N PRO A 33 -6.76 -10.43 6.03
CA PRO A 33 -7.77 -11.46 6.26
C PRO A 33 -9.20 -10.91 6.29
N THR A 34 -10.19 -11.75 5.99
CA THR A 34 -11.60 -11.38 6.18
C THR A 34 -11.87 -11.07 7.66
N GLY A 35 -12.64 -10.03 7.96
CA GLY A 35 -12.93 -9.60 9.34
C GLY A 35 -11.90 -8.65 9.94
N PHE A 36 -10.79 -8.37 9.24
CA PHE A 36 -9.73 -7.49 9.68
C PHE A 36 -9.81 -6.14 8.97
N SER A 37 -9.17 -5.12 9.53
CA SER A 37 -9.06 -3.80 8.93
C SER A 37 -7.58 -3.51 8.80
N CYS A 38 -7.10 -3.49 7.56
CA CYS A 38 -5.68 -3.54 7.26
C CYS A 38 -5.16 -2.20 6.77
N VAL A 39 -3.91 -1.91 7.10
CA VAL A 39 -3.17 -0.72 6.70
C VAL A 39 -1.83 -1.12 6.11
N TRP A 40 -1.32 -0.35 5.15
CA TRP A 40 -0.01 -0.56 4.53
C TRP A 40 0.78 0.75 4.51
N THR A 41 2.12 0.64 4.52
CA THR A 41 2.99 1.82 4.50
C THR A 41 3.18 2.45 3.13
N ASP A 42 2.67 1.79 2.10
CA ASP A 42 2.78 2.23 0.72
C ASP A 42 1.38 2.29 0.13
N LYS A 43 1.23 3.10 -0.92
CA LYS A 43 0.02 3.10 -1.75
C LYS A 43 -0.17 1.73 -2.41
N ASP A 44 -1.38 1.48 -2.88
CA ASP A 44 -1.74 0.27 -3.63
C ASP A 44 -1.44 -1.05 -2.89
N TYR A 45 -1.38 -1.01 -1.55
CA TYR A 45 -1.30 -2.18 -0.68
C TYR A 45 -0.06 -3.06 -0.88
N SER A 46 1.06 -2.50 -1.35
CA SER A 46 2.22 -3.26 -1.82
C SER A 46 3.24 -3.65 -0.74
N SER A 47 3.15 -3.11 0.48
CA SER A 47 4.21 -3.20 1.49
C SER A 47 3.83 -3.98 2.76
N SER A 48 4.56 -3.73 3.85
CA SER A 48 4.24 -4.30 5.17
C SER A 48 2.85 -3.85 5.59
N TYR A 49 2.09 -4.74 6.25
CA TYR A 49 0.73 -4.45 6.70
C TYR A 49 0.51 -4.77 8.18
N SER A 50 -0.44 -4.05 8.78
CA SER A 50 -1.06 -4.43 10.06
C SER A 50 -2.54 -4.68 9.83
N GLY A 51 -3.07 -5.81 10.33
CA GLY A 51 -4.49 -6.17 10.18
C GLY A 51 -5.40 -5.77 11.34
N ARG A 52 -4.86 -5.19 12.42
CA ARG A 52 -5.65 -4.93 13.62
C ARG A 52 -6.58 -3.75 13.41
N GLY A 53 -7.86 -4.00 13.66
CA GLY A 53 -8.91 -2.98 13.64
C GLY A 53 -9.06 -2.23 14.96
N ASN A 54 -8.43 -2.63 16.06
CA ASN A 54 -8.43 -1.90 17.35
C ASN A 54 -6.97 -1.85 17.84
N ALA A 55 -6.31 -0.72 17.63
CA ALA A 55 -4.88 -0.57 17.87
C ALA A 55 -4.45 0.88 18.00
N ASN A 56 -3.36 1.09 18.75
CA ASN A 56 -2.52 2.27 18.67
C ASN A 56 -1.29 1.94 17.81
N TYR A 57 -1.00 2.68 16.75
CA TYR A 57 0.06 2.32 15.80
C TYR A 57 1.48 2.70 16.24
N HIS A 58 1.64 3.33 17.42
CA HIS A 58 2.93 3.59 18.05
C HIS A 58 3.54 2.34 18.73
N GLU A 59 2.76 1.29 18.92
CA GLU A 59 3.24 0.05 19.53
C GLU A 59 3.38 -1.07 18.48
N TYR A 60 4.08 -2.14 18.84
CA TYR A 60 4.58 -3.14 17.90
C TYR A 60 3.49 -4.15 17.53
N TYR A 61 2.84 -3.98 16.37
CA TYR A 61 1.56 -4.66 16.11
C TYR A 61 1.35 -5.39 14.79
N ALA A 62 2.33 -5.38 13.88
CA ALA A 62 2.22 -6.16 12.64
C ALA A 62 2.68 -7.61 12.77
N VAL A 63 2.27 -8.41 11.79
CA VAL A 63 2.96 -9.65 11.43
C VAL A 63 4.37 -9.26 10.94
N GLY A 64 5.40 -9.57 11.73
CA GLY A 64 6.78 -9.12 11.48
C GLY A 64 7.18 -7.86 12.24
N GLY A 65 6.24 -7.25 12.96
CA GLY A 65 6.59 -6.39 14.06
C GLY A 65 7.20 -5.05 13.65
N ARG A 66 6.32 -4.12 13.33
CA ARG A 66 6.66 -2.79 12.87
C ARG A 66 5.71 -1.79 13.53
N ILE A 67 6.22 -0.60 13.77
CA ILE A 67 5.46 0.59 14.20
C ILE A 67 4.93 1.26 12.94
N PHE A 68 3.63 1.56 12.90
CA PHE A 68 2.95 2.11 11.72
C PHE A 68 2.55 3.58 11.90
N ASN A 69 2.75 4.14 13.09
CA ASN A 69 2.43 5.53 13.38
C ASN A 69 2.98 6.45 12.30
N ASP A 70 2.12 7.30 11.74
CA ASP A 70 2.50 8.31 10.76
C ASP A 70 3.31 7.74 9.57
N SER A 71 2.97 6.52 9.14
CA SER A 71 3.61 5.88 7.99
C SER A 71 2.63 5.11 7.12
N ILE A 72 1.32 5.33 7.29
CA ILE A 72 0.27 4.59 6.60
C ILE A 72 -0.15 5.35 5.35
N SER A 73 -0.18 4.67 4.21
CA SER A 73 -0.51 5.26 2.90
C SER A 73 -1.70 4.62 2.20
N SER A 74 -2.14 3.42 2.62
CA SER A 74 -3.35 2.79 2.09
C SER A 74 -4.08 1.93 3.12
N ILE A 75 -5.40 1.80 2.95
CA ILE A 75 -6.32 1.15 3.89
C ILE A 75 -7.27 0.22 3.15
N LYS A 76 -7.56 -0.94 3.76
CA LYS A 76 -8.61 -1.85 3.32
C LYS A 76 -9.39 -2.36 4.52
N ASN A 77 -10.65 -2.00 4.60
CA ASN A 77 -11.51 -2.42 5.68
C ASN A 77 -12.26 -3.71 5.32
N ARG A 78 -11.76 -4.89 5.71
CA ARG A 78 -12.48 -6.16 5.52
C ARG A 78 -13.33 -6.56 6.73
N TYR A 79 -13.43 -5.71 7.75
CA TYR A 79 -14.35 -5.88 8.86
C TYR A 79 -15.79 -5.64 8.38
N PRO A 80 -16.79 -6.44 8.81
CA PRO A 80 -18.19 -6.31 8.41
C PRO A 80 -18.89 -5.12 9.09
N GLY A 81 -18.21 -3.98 9.17
CA GLY A 81 -18.71 -2.74 9.78
C GLY A 81 -17.81 -1.56 9.41
N GLN A 82 -18.25 -0.37 9.81
CA GLN A 82 -17.40 0.83 9.70
C GLN A 82 -16.29 0.77 10.74
N LYS A 83 -15.12 1.27 10.35
CA LYS A 83 -14.02 1.56 11.25
C LYS A 83 -13.67 3.05 11.20
N THR A 84 -13.08 3.54 12.27
CA THR A 84 -12.65 4.92 12.42
C THR A 84 -11.16 4.93 12.70
N TRP A 85 -10.39 5.60 11.84
CA TRP A 85 -8.97 5.86 12.01
C TRP A 85 -8.79 7.26 12.54
N PHE A 86 -7.81 7.44 13.41
CA PHE A 86 -7.61 8.67 14.15
C PHE A 86 -6.20 9.20 13.95
N GLU A 87 -6.11 10.53 13.92
CA GLU A 87 -4.86 11.28 13.84
C GLU A 87 -3.94 10.98 15.02
N HIS A 88 -4.49 10.95 16.23
CA HIS A 88 -3.71 10.72 17.45
C HIS A 88 -3.90 9.30 17.98
N ILE A 89 -2.99 8.93 18.87
CA ILE A 89 -3.12 7.76 19.72
C ILE A 89 -4.39 7.86 20.58
N ASP A 90 -4.85 6.73 21.10
CA ASP A 90 -6.01 6.65 21.99
C ASP A 90 -7.28 7.29 21.42
N ARG A 91 -7.42 7.24 20.08
CA ARG A 91 -8.59 7.70 19.32
C ARG A 91 -8.85 9.21 19.42
N GLY A 92 -7.78 10.00 19.48
CA GLY A 92 -7.85 11.47 19.52
C GLY A 92 -7.68 12.16 18.16
N GLY A 93 -7.96 13.46 18.12
CA GLY A 93 -7.71 14.32 16.95
C GLY A 93 -8.76 14.17 15.85
N GLN A 94 -8.35 14.43 14.60
CA GLN A 94 -9.20 14.19 13.44
C GLN A 94 -9.49 12.71 13.24
N TYR A 95 -10.56 12.42 12.48
CA TYR A 95 -10.96 11.06 12.18
C TYR A 95 -11.35 10.81 10.72
N LEU A 96 -11.01 9.62 10.23
CA LEU A 96 -11.39 9.08 8.94
C LEU A 96 -12.28 7.86 9.14
N LYS A 97 -13.50 7.90 8.60
CA LYS A 97 -14.43 6.77 8.62
C LYS A 97 -14.32 5.99 7.32
N VAL A 98 -14.03 4.69 7.41
CA VAL A 98 -13.96 3.79 6.23
C VAL A 98 -15.03 2.73 6.38
N LYS A 99 -15.91 2.63 5.39
CA LYS A 99 -17.06 1.72 5.41
C LYS A 99 -16.63 0.27 5.30
N ALA A 100 -17.56 -0.64 5.60
CA ALA A 100 -17.34 -2.06 5.41
C ALA A 100 -16.95 -2.35 3.94
N TYR A 101 -15.88 -3.12 3.77
CA TYR A 101 -15.31 -3.52 2.46
C TYR A 101 -14.75 -2.39 1.60
N GLU A 102 -14.69 -1.16 2.13
CA GLU A 102 -14.09 -0.04 1.43
C GLU A 102 -12.56 -0.17 1.38
N LYS A 103 -12.01 0.38 0.29
CA LYS A 103 -10.61 0.39 -0.06
C LYS A 103 -10.18 1.83 -0.36
N ILE A 104 -9.09 2.26 0.24
CA ILE A 104 -8.43 3.53 -0.05
C ILE A 104 -7.00 3.18 -0.47
N SER A 105 -6.75 3.22 -1.78
CA SER A 105 -5.46 2.84 -2.37
C SER A 105 -4.37 3.89 -2.17
N ASN A 106 -4.76 5.15 -1.96
CA ASN A 106 -3.85 6.25 -1.73
C ASN A 106 -4.48 7.28 -0.77
N LEU A 107 -3.91 7.44 0.41
CA LEU A 107 -4.42 8.38 1.42
C LEU A 107 -4.13 9.85 1.08
N GLN A 108 -3.24 10.13 0.13
CA GLN A 108 -3.03 11.47 -0.40
C GLN A 108 -4.29 12.02 -1.11
N ASP A 109 -5.19 11.14 -1.54
CA ASP A 109 -6.46 11.50 -2.19
C ASP A 109 -7.59 11.77 -1.18
N ARG A 110 -7.27 11.87 0.11
CA ARG A 110 -8.22 12.08 1.20
C ARG A 110 -7.74 13.23 2.06
N SER A 111 -8.47 14.35 2.05
CA SER A 111 -8.17 15.47 2.94
C SER A 111 -8.74 15.25 4.35
N PRO A 112 -8.00 15.56 5.43
CA PRO A 112 -8.51 15.61 6.79
C PRO A 112 -9.26 16.89 7.11
N GLY A 113 -9.25 17.89 6.21
CA GLY A 113 -9.95 19.17 6.42
C GLY A 113 -9.31 20.07 7.48
N VAL A 114 -8.04 19.84 7.82
CA VAL A 114 -7.26 20.67 8.74
C VAL A 114 -6.17 21.44 8.01
N TRP A 115 -5.78 22.60 8.54
CA TRP A 115 -4.82 23.49 7.90
C TRP A 115 -3.36 23.02 8.02
N TYR A 116 -3.07 22.14 8.98
CA TYR A 116 -1.72 21.70 9.33
C TYR A 116 -1.35 20.34 8.72
N HIS A 117 -2.27 19.70 8.00
CA HIS A 117 -2.02 18.43 7.31
C HIS A 117 -2.88 18.34 6.05
N SER A 118 -2.25 18.12 4.89
CA SER A 118 -2.93 18.21 3.57
C SER A 118 -3.90 17.06 3.31
N ASP A 119 -3.52 15.86 3.76
CA ASP A 119 -4.18 14.61 3.43
C ASP A 119 -4.03 13.57 4.56
N TRP A 120 -4.50 12.34 4.38
CA TRP A 120 -4.43 11.31 5.42
C TRP A 120 -3.17 10.45 5.37
N ASN A 121 -2.29 10.66 4.38
CA ASN A 121 -1.06 9.90 4.25
C ASN A 121 -0.14 10.22 5.42
N ASP A 122 0.41 9.19 6.06
CA ASP A 122 1.36 9.35 7.16
C ASP A 122 0.82 10.20 8.32
N PHE A 123 -0.51 10.16 8.54
CA PHE A 123 -1.21 10.99 9.53
C PHE A 123 -1.96 10.18 10.60
N ILE A 124 -1.97 8.85 10.46
CA ILE A 124 -2.79 7.96 11.28
C ILE A 124 -1.98 7.38 12.43
N SER A 125 -2.53 7.48 13.64
CA SER A 125 -1.92 6.95 14.86
C SER A 125 -2.76 5.89 15.61
N SER A 126 -4.08 5.77 15.36
CA SER A 126 -4.89 4.70 15.97
C SER A 126 -6.17 4.34 15.20
N VAL A 127 -6.82 3.23 15.59
CA VAL A 127 -8.09 2.73 15.00
C VAL A 127 -8.99 2.07 16.06
N ASP A 128 -10.32 2.15 15.89
CA ASP A 128 -11.33 1.75 16.90
C ASP A 128 -11.65 0.26 17.06
#